data_AF-A0A7W3SZP1-F1
#
_entry.id   AF-A0A7W3SZP1-F1
#
_cell.length_a   1.000
_cell.length_b   1.000
_cell.length_c   1.000
_cell.angle_alpha   90.00
_cell.angle_beta   90.00
_cell.angle_gamma   90.00
#
_symmetry.space_group_name_H-M   'P 1'
#
loop_
_entity.id
_entity.type
_entity.pdbx_description
1 polymer ?
#
loop_
_entity_poly.entity_id
_entity_poly.type
_entity_poly.pdbx_seq_one_letter_code
_entity_poly.pdbx_strand_id
1 'polypeptide(L)'
;MERAAVFLAELAPQARQVFEYLLRTPGRMVHCTELVDEVLGGPNGSDPAPRVAGVLSGMNKACGRSGRRYPFHWWQAPRGSTGATYAVRPSVAAVFLAARLSR
;
A
#
# COMPACT_ATOMS: atom_id res chain seq x y z
N MET A 1 -2.60 -17.36 -8.20
CA MET A 1 -1.88 -16.10 -8.52
C MET A 1 -2.75 -15.12 -9.31
N GLU A 2 -3.64 -15.60 -10.18
CA GLU A 2 -4.57 -14.80 -10.98
C GLU A 2 -5.25 -13.63 -10.23
N ARG A 3 -5.84 -13.88 -9.06
CA ARG A 3 -6.51 -12.83 -8.25
C ARG A 3 -5.56 -11.70 -7.83
N ALA A 4 -4.27 -11.98 -7.60
CA ALA A 4 -3.28 -10.94 -7.27
C ALA A 4 -2.90 -10.11 -8.51
N ALA A 5 -2.83 -10.74 -9.68
CA ALA A 5 -2.61 -10.03 -10.94
C ALA A 5 -3.80 -9.12 -11.28
N VAL A 6 -5.04 -9.60 -11.12
CA VAL A 6 -6.26 -8.79 -11.26
C VAL A 6 -6.24 -7.61 -10.29
N PHE A 7 -5.91 -7.84 -9.01
CA PHE A 7 -5.79 -6.76 -8.04
C PHE A 7 -4.78 -5.69 -8.50
N LEU A 8 -3.58 -6.08 -8.93
CA LEU A 8 -2.54 -5.14 -9.40
C LEU A 8 -2.95 -4.36 -10.65
N ALA A 9 -3.72 -4.98 -11.55
CA ALA A 9 -4.20 -4.33 -12.77
C ALA A 9 -5.23 -3.23 -12.49
N GLU A 10 -5.94 -3.33 -11.37
CA GLU A 10 -7.00 -2.42 -10.96
C GLU A 10 -6.52 -1.24 -10.10
N LEU A 11 -5.23 -1.23 -9.75
CA LEU A 11 -4.66 -0.15 -8.93
C LEU A 11 -4.48 1.12 -9.75
N ALA A 12 -4.96 2.25 -9.20
CA ALA A 12 -4.59 3.57 -9.67
C ALA A 12 -3.06 3.77 -9.57
N PRO A 13 -2.43 4.61 -10.43
CA PRO A 13 -0.98 4.73 -10.49
C PRO A 13 -0.29 5.03 -9.14
N GLN A 14 -0.80 6.00 -8.37
CA GLN A 14 -0.24 6.35 -7.06
C GLN A 14 -0.41 5.23 -6.03
N ALA A 15 -1.59 4.59 -5.99
CA ALA A 15 -1.85 3.45 -5.12
C ALA A 15 -0.91 2.28 -5.45
N ARG A 16 -0.66 2.06 -6.74
CA ARG A 16 0.29 1.06 -7.21
C ARG A 16 1.71 1.38 -6.75
N GLN A 17 2.17 2.62 -6.87
CA GLN A 17 3.51 3.02 -6.41
C GLN A 17 3.68 2.77 -4.91
N VAL A 18 2.72 3.20 -4.09
CA VAL A 18 2.73 2.97 -2.62
C VAL A 18 2.76 1.48 -2.31
N PHE A 19 1.91 0.68 -2.98
CA PHE A 19 1.88 -0.75 -2.74
C PHE A 19 3.17 -1.44 -3.17
N GLU A 20 3.74 -1.07 -4.32
CA GLU A 20 5.02 -1.61 -4.78
C GLU A 20 6.17 -1.27 -3.83
N TYR A 21 6.17 -0.09 -3.20
CA TYR A 21 7.13 0.25 -2.16
C TYR A 21 7.04 -0.69 -0.96
N LEU A 22 5.82 -0.94 -0.46
CA LEU A 22 5.58 -1.88 0.63
C LEU A 22 5.95 -3.33 0.26
N LEU A 23 5.77 -3.73 -0.99
CA LEU A 23 6.16 -5.06 -1.49
C LEU A 23 7.69 -5.25 -1.53
N ARG A 24 8.48 -4.18 -1.72
CA ARG A 24 9.94 -4.23 -1.69
C ARG A 24 10.51 -4.32 -0.28
N THR A 25 9.71 -4.00 0.73
CA THR A 25 10.11 -3.97 2.15
C THR A 25 9.19 -4.85 3.01
N PRO A 26 9.02 -6.14 2.66
CA PRO A 26 8.06 -7.01 3.32
C PRO A 26 8.37 -7.16 4.82
N GLY A 27 7.33 -7.05 5.65
CA GLY A 27 7.45 -7.14 7.11
C GLY A 27 7.94 -5.86 7.79
N ARG A 28 8.45 -4.87 7.03
CA ARG A 28 8.82 -3.57 7.59
C ARG A 28 7.57 -2.73 7.85
N MET A 29 7.53 -2.13 9.02
CA MET A 29 6.58 -1.08 9.37
C MET A 29 7.02 0.24 8.74
N VAL A 30 6.21 0.78 7.84
CA VAL A 30 6.49 2.00 7.06
C VAL A 30 5.51 3.10 7.47
N HIS A 31 6.02 4.22 7.96
CA HIS A 31 5.18 5.35 8.41
C HIS A 31 4.62 6.14 7.23
N CYS A 32 3.46 6.80 7.38
CA CYS A 32 2.85 7.59 6.31
C CYS A 32 3.74 8.74 5.82
N THR A 33 4.58 9.33 6.68
CA THR A 33 5.56 10.35 6.28
C THR A 33 6.56 9.80 5.27
N GLU A 34 7.11 8.60 5.53
CA GLU A 34 8.03 7.93 4.62
C GLU A 34 7.37 7.63 3.26
N LEU A 35 6.11 7.21 3.25
CA LEU A 35 5.37 7.02 1.99
C LEU A 35 5.18 8.34 1.23
N VAL A 36 4.99 9.44 1.93
CA VAL A 36 4.92 10.76 1.29
C VAL A 36 6.26 11.14 0.70
N ASP A 37 7.33 11.02 1.48
CA ASP A 37 8.68 11.46 1.13
C ASP A 37 9.28 10.62 0.00
N GLU A 38 9.20 9.30 0.11
CA GLU A 38 9.88 8.36 -0.79
C GLU A 38 9.04 7.97 -2.02
N VAL A 39 7.71 8.14 -1.97
CA VAL A 39 6.81 7.60 -3.00
C VAL A 39 5.90 8.64 -3.61
N LEU A 40 5.29 9.51 -2.81
CA LEU A 40 4.28 10.46 -3.29
C LEU A 40 4.87 11.83 -3.70
N GLY A 41 6.20 11.96 -3.78
CA GLY A 41 6.86 13.17 -4.25
C GLY A 41 7.03 14.26 -3.19
N GLY A 42 7.09 13.86 -1.92
CA GLY A 42 7.43 14.75 -0.82
C GLY A 42 6.26 15.55 -0.25
N PRO A 43 6.53 16.36 0.80
CA PRO A 43 5.54 17.18 1.47
C PRO A 43 4.97 18.24 0.51
N ASN A 44 3.66 18.38 0.51
CA ASN A 44 2.94 19.40 -0.30
C ASN A 44 2.10 20.32 0.60
N GLY A 45 2.50 20.48 1.87
CA GLY A 45 1.74 21.23 2.88
C GLY A 45 0.51 20.50 3.44
N SER A 46 0.18 19.31 2.93
CA SER A 46 -0.90 18.47 3.47
C SER A 46 -0.39 17.52 4.56
N ASP A 47 -1.23 17.19 5.54
CA ASP A 47 -0.93 16.13 6.51
C ASP A 47 -0.70 14.79 5.78
N PRO A 48 0.43 14.10 6.01
CA PRO A 48 0.73 12.81 5.42
C PRO A 48 -0.33 11.74 5.65
N ALA A 49 -1.00 11.74 6.81
CA ALA A 49 -1.96 10.69 7.17
C ALA A 49 -3.20 10.65 6.25
N PRO A 50 -3.99 11.73 6.09
CA PRO A 50 -5.14 11.73 5.19
C PRO A 50 -4.74 11.56 3.72
N ARG A 51 -3.55 12.05 3.33
CA ARG A 51 -3.04 11.88 1.96
C ARG A 51 -2.80 10.41 1.63
N VAL A 52 -2.07 9.69 2.49
CA VAL A 52 -1.81 8.25 2.30
C VAL A 52 -3.09 7.44 2.43
N ALA A 53 -3.96 7.76 3.39
CA ALA A 53 -5.26 7.09 3.54
C ALA A 53 -6.13 7.26 2.29
N GLY A 54 -6.16 8.45 1.68
CA GLY A 54 -6.85 8.72 0.42
C GLY A 54 -6.34 7.83 -0.71
N VAL A 55 -5.02 7.78 -0.93
CA VAL A 55 -4.39 6.92 -1.94
C VAL A 55 -4.74 5.44 -1.73
N LEU A 56 -4.63 4.95 -0.50
CA LEU A 56 -4.87 3.53 -0.19
C LEU A 56 -6.35 3.15 -0.22
N SER A 57 -7.27 4.07 0.12
CA SER A 57 -8.71 3.85 0.00
C SER A 57 -9.14 3.57 -1.45
N GLY A 58 -8.41 4.10 -2.43
CA GLY A 58 -8.60 3.81 -3.84
C GLY A 58 -8.44 2.33 -4.20
N MET A 59 -7.81 1.52 -3.35
CA MET A 59 -7.69 0.07 -3.58
C MET A 59 -8.96 -0.72 -3.25
N ASN A 60 -9.98 -0.09 -2.67
CA ASN A 60 -11.25 -0.78 -2.38
C ASN A 60 -11.89 -1.38 -3.64
N LYS A 61 -11.80 -0.65 -4.77
CA LYS A 61 -12.26 -1.15 -6.08
C LYS A 61 -11.50 -2.40 -6.52
N ALA A 62 -10.18 -2.41 -6.34
CA ALA A 62 -9.34 -3.57 -6.64
C ALA A 62 -9.66 -4.77 -5.71
N CYS A 63 -9.97 -4.50 -4.44
CA CYS A 63 -10.46 -5.52 -3.50
C CYS A 63 -11.74 -6.19 -4.03
N GLY A 64 -12.74 -5.38 -4.42
CA GLY A 64 -14.00 -5.88 -4.98
C GLY A 64 -13.81 -6.71 -6.25
N ARG A 65 -13.06 -6.19 -7.23
CA ARG A 65 -12.85 -6.85 -8.54
C ARG A 65 -12.03 -8.13 -8.47
N SER A 66 -11.06 -8.21 -7.56
CA SER A 66 -10.27 -9.42 -7.36
C SER A 66 -10.86 -10.38 -6.31
N GLY A 67 -11.85 -9.91 -5.55
CA GLY A 67 -12.35 -10.50 -4.31
C GLY A 67 -11.31 -10.65 -3.19
N ARG A 68 -10.14 -10.01 -3.29
CA ARG A 68 -9.11 -10.03 -2.23
C ARG A 68 -9.43 -8.98 -1.17
N ARG A 69 -9.01 -9.25 0.07
CA ARG A 69 -8.89 -8.20 1.09
C ARG A 69 -7.68 -7.31 0.80
N TYR A 70 -7.59 -6.17 1.48
CA TYR A 70 -6.39 -5.34 1.47
C TYR A 70 -5.14 -6.19 1.74
N PRO A 71 -4.12 -6.11 0.88
CA PRO A 71 -2.92 -6.94 1.00
C PRO A 71 -1.89 -6.37 1.99
N PHE A 72 -2.29 -5.42 2.83
CA PHE A 72 -1.46 -4.79 3.85
C PHE A 72 -2.28 -4.63 5.13
N HIS A 73 -1.58 -4.44 6.24
CA HIS A 73 -2.14 -4.01 7.51
C HIS A 73 -1.74 -2.56 7.78
N TRP A 74 -2.54 -1.88 8.59
CA TRP A 74 -2.19 -0.57 9.12
C TRP A 74 -2.47 -0.49 10.61
N TRP A 75 -1.70 0.36 11.28
CA TRP A 75 -1.83 0.67 12.69
C TRP A 75 -1.86 2.18 12.84
N GLN A 76 -2.80 2.66 13.66
CA GLN A 76 -2.82 4.06 14.06
C GLN A 76 -1.58 4.38 14.89
N ALA A 77 -1.07 5.61 14.80
CA ALA A 77 0.02 6.06 15.64
C ALA A 77 -0.33 5.92 17.13
N PRO A 78 0.67 5.66 17.99
CA PRO A 78 0.50 5.70 19.44
C PRO A 78 -0.08 7.06 19.90
N ARG A 79 -0.76 7.05 21.04
CA ARG A 79 -1.34 8.27 21.63
C ARG A 79 -0.24 9.33 21.83
N GLY A 80 -0.44 10.51 21.26
CA GLY A 80 0.54 11.61 21.30
C GLY A 80 1.40 11.72 20.02
N SER A 81 1.28 10.78 19.09
CA SER A 81 1.90 10.82 17.77
C SER A 81 0.83 10.97 16.67
N THR A 82 1.24 11.48 15.51
CA THR A 82 0.38 11.59 14.31
C THR A 82 0.79 10.58 13.26
N GLY A 83 -0.17 10.15 12.43
CA GLY A 83 0.10 9.25 11.31
C GLY A 83 -0.39 7.82 11.48
N ALA A 84 -0.24 7.06 10.41
CA ALA A 84 -0.50 5.62 10.39
C ALA A 84 0.73 4.91 9.84
N THR A 85 0.95 3.70 10.31
CA THR A 85 2.05 2.84 9.87
C THR A 85 1.47 1.66 9.10
N TYR A 86 2.13 1.28 8.01
CA TYR A 86 1.66 0.26 7.09
C TYR A 86 2.70 -0.86 6.95
N ALA A 87 2.24 -2.10 6.75
CA ALA A 87 3.14 -3.21 6.42
C ALA A 87 2.43 -4.27 5.59
N VAL A 88 3.21 -4.95 4.75
CA VAL A 88 2.78 -6.15 4.02
C VAL A 88 3.47 -7.36 4.62
N ARG A 89 2.71 -8.42 4.93
CA ARG A 89 3.30 -9.68 5.40
C ARG A 89 4.19 -10.29 4.31
N PRO A 90 5.36 -10.87 4.64
CA PRO A 90 6.26 -11.45 3.63
C PRO A 90 5.60 -12.51 2.72
N SER A 91 4.75 -13.36 3.28
CA SER A 91 4.01 -14.37 2.49
C SER A 91 3.01 -13.74 1.52
N VAL A 92 2.40 -12.60 1.87
CA VAL A 92 1.52 -11.86 0.96
C VAL A 92 2.35 -11.18 -0.13
N ALA A 93 3.48 -10.56 0.23
CA ALA A 93 4.37 -9.94 -0.74
C ALA A 93 4.85 -10.94 -1.80
N ALA A 94 5.25 -12.15 -1.39
CA ALA A 94 5.65 -13.22 -2.31
C ALA A 94 4.58 -13.55 -3.36
N VAL A 95 3.29 -13.59 -2.96
CA VAL A 95 2.18 -13.85 -3.89
C VAL A 95 2.05 -12.75 -4.95
N PHE A 96 2.21 -11.49 -4.56
CA PHE A 96 2.10 -10.35 -5.48
C PHE A 96 3.34 -10.20 -6.37
N LEU A 97 4.54 -10.48 -5.85
CA LEU A 97 5.77 -10.48 -6.63
C LEU A 97 5.76 -11.60 -7.68
N ALA A 98 5.32 -12.81 -7.32
CA ALA A 98 5.19 -13.91 -8.28
C ALA A 98 4.13 -13.60 -9.37
N ALA A 99 3.03 -12.93 -8.99
CA ALA A 99 2.02 -12.47 -9.96
C ALA A 99 2.54 -11.40 -10.94
N ARG A 100 3.59 -10.64 -10.60
CA ARG A 100 4.24 -9.70 -11.53
C ARG A 100 5.11 -10.40 -12.56
N LEU A 101 5.77 -11.49 -12.17
CA LEU A 101 6.69 -12.24 -13.04
C LEU A 101 5.96 -13.16 -14.02
N SER A 102 4.69 -13.46 -13.76
CA SER A 102 3.87 -14.34 -14.59
C SER A 102 3.06 -13.58 -15.66
N ARG A 103 3.42 -12.32 -15.94
CA ARG A 103 2.66 -11.40 -16.79
C ARG A 103 3.49 -10.92 -17.97
#